data_AF-A0A0N4W7P0-F1
#
_entry.id   AF-A0A0N4W7P0-F1
#
_cell.length_a   1.000
_cell.length_b   1.000
_cell.length_c   1.000
_cell.angle_alpha   90.00
_cell.angle_beta   90.00
_cell.angle_gamma   90.00
#
_symmetry.space_group_name_H-M   'P 1'
#
loop_
_entity.id
_entity.type
_entity.pdbx_description
1 polymer ?
#
loop_
_entity_poly.entity_id
_entity_poly.type
_entity_poly.pdbx_seq_one_letter_code
_entity_poly.pdbx_strand_id
1 'polypeptide(L)'
;MSRCLLLVVALSIAIEAAGPSWGAWGLWSLECASCPGAVSRGRTRVCIPGDDLSTCSGSRIELEHCQNCTGQWSEWVDGEECSDTCGHCGRTTRTRQCVNAAGCPAPTCEGADNELSPTPCDSGEVCLFPRVACCEGVKVRGIVL
;
A
#
# COMPACT_ATOMS: atom_id res chain seq x y z
N MET A 1 29.98 68.08 38.57
CA MET A 1 29.09 68.24 37.40
C MET A 1 28.71 66.85 36.93
N SER A 2 27.55 66.38 37.41
CA SER A 2 27.09 65.00 37.26
C SER A 2 26.50 64.79 35.87
N ARG A 3 27.13 63.92 35.07
CA ARG A 3 26.58 63.43 33.81
C ARG A 3 26.01 62.04 34.06
N CYS A 4 24.71 62.02 34.33
CA CYS A 4 23.92 60.80 34.48
C CYS A 4 23.82 60.10 33.12
N LEU A 5 24.54 58.99 32.95
CA LEU A 5 24.39 58.11 31.78
C LEU A 5 23.04 57.39 31.88
N LEU A 6 22.10 57.76 31.01
CA LEU A 6 20.85 57.04 30.79
C LEU A 6 21.11 55.81 29.90
N LEU A 7 21.20 54.64 30.52
CA LEU A 7 21.13 53.34 29.84
C LEU A 7 19.67 53.03 29.51
N VAL A 8 19.29 53.18 28.24
CA VAL A 8 17.97 52.73 27.75
C VAL A 8 18.09 51.24 27.44
N VAL A 9 17.61 50.40 28.35
CA VAL A 9 17.49 48.96 28.11
C VAL A 9 16.34 48.74 27.13
N ALA A 10 16.65 48.46 25.87
CA ALA A 10 15.66 48.04 24.89
C ALA A 10 15.11 46.67 25.30
N LEU A 11 13.93 46.66 25.89
CA LEU A 11 13.20 45.44 26.22
C LEU A 11 12.59 44.91 24.90
N SER A 12 13.31 44.02 24.23
CA SER A 12 12.83 43.32 23.04
C SER A 12 11.71 42.36 23.44
N ILE A 13 10.45 42.82 23.41
CA ILE A 13 9.29 41.95 23.56
C ILE A 13 9.15 41.20 22.22
N ALA A 14 9.71 40.00 22.12
CA ALA A 14 9.36 39.10 21.03
C ALA A 14 7.95 38.58 21.31
N ILE A 15 6.96 39.13 20.60
CA ILE A 15 5.62 38.54 20.54
C ILE A 15 5.74 37.36 19.58
N GLU A 16 5.88 36.14 20.13
CA GLU A 16 5.74 34.93 19.32
C GLU A 16 4.30 34.87 18.81
N ALA A 17 4.13 35.08 17.50
CA ALA A 17 2.84 34.93 16.84
C ALA A 17 2.38 33.47 16.98
N ALA A 18 1.14 33.26 17.41
CA ALA A 18 0.61 31.92 17.56
C ALA A 18 0.39 31.31 16.16
N GLY A 19 0.95 30.12 15.95
CA GLY A 19 0.76 29.36 14.72
C GLY A 19 -0.66 28.79 14.58
N PRO A 20 -1.00 28.25 13.40
CA PRO A 20 -2.33 27.71 13.14
C PRO A 20 -2.53 26.44 13.94
N SER A 21 -3.75 26.23 14.45
CA SER A 21 -4.06 25.10 15.32
C SER A 21 -5.35 24.40 14.94
N TRP A 22 -5.39 23.10 15.20
CA TRP A 22 -6.60 22.31 15.00
C TRP A 22 -7.52 22.41 16.21
N GLY A 23 -8.79 22.73 15.98
CA GLY A 23 -9.83 22.50 16.97
C GLY A 23 -10.03 21.01 17.24
N ALA A 24 -10.77 20.70 18.31
CA ALA A 24 -11.14 19.33 18.62
C ALA A 24 -11.89 18.68 17.44
N TRP A 25 -11.67 17.37 17.27
CA TRP A 25 -12.50 16.59 16.37
C TRP A 25 -13.95 16.60 16.85
N GLY A 26 -14.87 16.84 15.92
CA GLY A 26 -16.29 16.61 16.13
C GLY A 26 -16.59 15.13 16.35
N LEU A 27 -17.84 14.86 16.72
CA LEU A 27 -18.32 13.49 16.85
C LEU A 27 -18.28 12.80 15.49
N TRP A 28 -18.07 11.48 15.53
CA TRP A 28 -18.33 10.64 14.38
C TRP A 28 -19.80 10.76 13.97
N SER A 29 -20.06 10.75 12.66
CA SER A 29 -21.41 10.53 12.14
C SER A 29 -21.96 9.20 12.66
N LEU A 30 -23.27 8.98 12.49
CA LEU A 30 -23.95 7.78 12.93
C LEU A 30 -23.20 6.50 12.51
N GLU A 31 -23.35 5.46 13.33
CA GLU A 31 -22.82 4.13 13.03
C GLU A 31 -23.30 3.67 11.66
N CYS A 32 -22.45 2.98 10.91
CA CYS A 32 -22.76 2.55 9.55
C CYS A 32 -24.03 1.70 9.48
N ALA A 33 -24.30 0.91 10.52
CA ALA A 33 -25.52 0.11 10.66
C ALA A 33 -26.81 0.95 10.70
N SER A 34 -26.72 2.23 11.04
CA SER A 34 -27.87 3.15 11.09
C SER A 34 -28.28 3.70 9.72
N CYS A 35 -27.44 3.51 8.68
CA CYS A 35 -27.72 3.98 7.31
C CYS A 35 -27.47 2.83 6.31
N PRO A 36 -28.52 2.12 5.88
CA PRO A 36 -28.37 1.02 4.92
C PRO A 36 -27.65 1.47 3.65
N GLY A 37 -26.55 0.78 3.30
CA GLY A 37 -25.72 1.10 2.15
C GLY A 37 -24.61 2.12 2.40
N ALA A 38 -24.43 2.61 3.63
CA ALA A 38 -23.27 3.42 3.98
C ALA A 38 -21.97 2.60 3.88
N VAL A 39 -20.97 3.15 3.20
CA VAL A 39 -19.65 2.51 2.98
C VAL A 39 -18.58 3.06 3.91
N SER A 40 -18.78 4.29 4.40
CA SER A 40 -17.92 4.93 5.39
C SER A 40 -18.73 5.86 6.30
N ARG A 41 -18.14 6.18 7.46
CA ARG A 41 -18.58 7.25 8.36
C ARG A 41 -17.48 8.28 8.51
N GLY A 42 -17.85 9.51 8.89
CA GLY A 42 -16.89 10.62 8.94
C GLY A 42 -17.03 11.51 10.16
N ARG A 43 -15.94 12.20 10.50
CA ARG A 43 -15.94 13.32 11.43
C ARG A 43 -15.17 14.50 10.86
N THR A 44 -15.43 15.69 11.41
CA THR A 44 -14.81 16.92 10.94
C THR A 44 -14.17 17.68 12.09
N ARG A 45 -13.19 18.52 11.77
CA ARG A 45 -12.58 19.49 12.68
C ARG A 45 -12.46 20.85 11.99
N VAL A 46 -12.32 21.90 12.78
CA VAL A 46 -12.14 23.26 12.27
C VAL A 46 -10.67 23.63 12.42
N CYS A 47 -10.11 24.26 11.38
CA CYS A 47 -8.79 24.90 11.48
C CYS A 47 -8.98 26.31 12.05
N ILE A 48 -8.20 26.62 13.07
CA ILE A 48 -8.08 27.97 13.63
C ILE A 48 -6.82 28.58 13.00
N PRO A 49 -6.95 29.61 12.15
CA PRO A 49 -5.81 30.26 11.51
C PRO A 49 -4.85 30.86 12.55
N GLY A 50 -3.56 30.92 12.21
CA GLY A 50 -2.57 31.64 13.01
C GLY A 50 -2.75 33.16 12.90
N ASP A 51 -2.09 33.90 13.78
CA ASP A 51 -2.12 35.38 13.77
C ASP A 51 -1.56 35.97 12.47
N ASP A 52 -0.69 35.22 11.80
CA ASP A 52 -0.11 35.50 10.49
C ASP A 52 -1.01 35.06 9.31
N LEU A 53 -2.27 34.67 9.59
CA LEU A 53 -3.22 34.09 8.64
C LEU A 53 -2.74 32.77 8.01
N SER A 54 -1.77 32.10 8.63
CA SER A 54 -1.36 30.76 8.22
C SER A 54 -2.49 29.76 8.42
N THR A 55 -2.45 28.67 7.66
CA THR A 55 -3.48 27.63 7.64
C THR A 55 -2.93 26.29 8.14
N CYS A 56 -3.81 25.47 8.67
CA CYS A 56 -3.44 24.16 9.20
C CYS A 56 -3.07 23.20 8.06
N SER A 57 -2.03 22.41 8.26
CA SER A 57 -1.65 21.32 7.35
C SER A 57 -2.46 20.05 7.65
N GLY A 58 -2.90 19.38 6.59
CA GLY A 58 -3.67 18.13 6.66
C GLY A 58 -5.18 18.30 6.45
N SER A 59 -5.92 17.20 6.51
CA SER A 59 -7.36 17.19 6.22
C SER A 59 -8.20 17.70 7.39
N ARG A 60 -9.29 18.41 7.07
CA ARG A 60 -10.37 18.77 8.01
C ARG A 60 -11.40 17.67 8.21
N ILE A 61 -11.34 16.63 7.37
CA ILE A 61 -12.27 15.50 7.32
C ILE A 61 -11.49 14.22 7.58
N GLU A 62 -12.03 13.36 8.43
CA GLU A 62 -11.54 12.01 8.67
C GLU A 62 -12.65 11.03 8.35
N LEU A 63 -12.30 9.94 7.66
CA LEU A 63 -13.22 8.90 7.23
C LEU A 63 -12.76 7.55 7.79
N GLU A 64 -13.72 6.75 8.19
CA GLU A 64 -13.55 5.36 8.59
C GLU A 64 -14.48 4.49 7.73
N HIS A 65 -13.96 3.37 7.21
CA HIS A 65 -14.76 2.46 6.40
C HIS A 65 -15.58 1.53 7.30
N CYS A 66 -16.83 1.30 6.91
CA CYS A 66 -17.76 0.46 7.67
C CYS A 66 -17.38 -1.03 7.67
N GLN A 67 -16.59 -1.44 6.68
CA GLN A 67 -16.15 -2.80 6.47
C GLN A 67 -14.62 -2.84 6.47
N ASN A 68 -14.08 -4.05 6.61
CA ASN A 68 -12.65 -4.25 6.52
C ASN A 68 -12.18 -4.06 5.07
N CYS A 69 -11.37 -3.02 4.83
CA CYS A 69 -10.80 -2.70 3.53
C CYS A 69 -9.40 -3.29 3.30
N THR A 70 -8.99 -4.28 4.10
CA THR A 70 -7.73 -4.99 3.93
C THR A 70 -7.69 -5.67 2.57
N GLY A 71 -6.61 -5.44 1.82
CA GLY A 71 -6.35 -6.13 0.55
C GLY A 71 -6.06 -7.61 0.79
N GLN A 72 -6.63 -8.46 -0.05
CA GLN A 72 -6.42 -9.89 -0.08
C GLN A 72 -6.01 -10.30 -1.49
N TRP A 73 -5.08 -11.24 -1.57
CA TRP A 73 -4.70 -11.82 -2.84
C TRP A 73 -5.79 -12.78 -3.32
N SER A 74 -6.13 -12.71 -4.59
CA SER A 74 -6.84 -13.79 -5.27
C SER A 74 -5.99 -15.05 -5.31
N GLU A 75 -6.63 -16.16 -5.70
CA GLU A 75 -5.88 -17.33 -6.14
C GLU A 75 -4.94 -16.98 -7.30
N TRP A 76 -3.82 -17.68 -7.35
CA TRP A 76 -2.91 -17.60 -8.48
C TRP A 76 -3.57 -18.19 -9.72
N VAL A 77 -3.38 -17.52 -10.84
CA VAL A 77 -3.81 -17.95 -12.17
C VAL A 77 -2.56 -18.22 -12.99
N ASP A 78 -2.34 -19.48 -13.34
CA ASP A 78 -1.24 -19.86 -14.22
C ASP A 78 -1.49 -19.36 -15.65
N GLY A 79 -0.42 -18.87 -16.29
CA GLY A 79 -0.44 -18.54 -17.70
C GLY A 79 -0.59 -19.79 -18.57
N GLU A 80 -1.07 -19.59 -19.80
CA GLU A 80 -1.32 -20.67 -20.75
C GLU A 80 -0.06 -21.09 -21.51
N GLU A 81 0.87 -20.16 -21.71
CA GLU A 81 2.08 -20.41 -22.50
C GLU A 81 3.21 -20.94 -21.61
N CYS A 82 3.64 -22.17 -21.91
CA CYS A 82 4.78 -22.78 -21.28
C CYS A 82 6.06 -22.31 -22.00
N SER A 83 7.05 -21.83 -21.24
CA SER A 83 8.32 -21.32 -21.80
C SER A 83 9.15 -22.38 -22.52
N ASP A 84 8.84 -23.66 -22.30
CA ASP A 84 9.52 -24.79 -22.88
C ASP A 84 8.57 -25.99 -23.01
N THR A 85 8.93 -27.00 -23.78
CA THR A 85 8.07 -28.16 -24.03
C THR A 85 8.71 -29.49 -23.63
N CYS A 86 9.95 -29.48 -23.14
CA CYS A 86 10.67 -30.69 -22.76
C CYS A 86 11.66 -30.42 -21.61
N GLY A 87 12.16 -31.50 -21.02
CA GLY A 87 13.28 -31.52 -20.09
C GLY A 87 12.93 -31.09 -18.67
N HIS A 88 11.65 -30.95 -18.32
CA HIS A 88 11.22 -30.33 -17.05
C HIS A 88 11.77 -28.90 -16.89
N CYS A 89 11.95 -28.21 -18.00
CA CYS A 89 12.43 -26.84 -18.11
C CYS A 89 11.29 -25.82 -18.21
N GLY A 90 10.11 -26.25 -18.68
CA GLY A 90 9.01 -25.34 -18.98
C GLY A 90 8.45 -24.68 -17.72
N ARG A 91 8.33 -23.36 -17.73
CA ARG A 91 7.67 -22.57 -16.69
C ARG A 91 6.56 -21.73 -17.32
N THR A 92 5.45 -21.58 -16.61
CA THR A 92 4.46 -20.54 -16.92
C THR A 92 4.69 -19.36 -15.99
N THR A 93 4.26 -18.17 -16.40
CA THR A 93 4.12 -17.05 -15.46
C THR A 93 2.73 -17.11 -14.88
N ARG A 94 2.62 -17.12 -13.54
CA ARG A 94 1.34 -17.03 -12.84
C ARG A 94 1.13 -15.63 -12.30
N THR A 95 -0.11 -15.17 -12.32
CA THR A 95 -0.51 -13.84 -11.83
C THR A 95 -1.64 -13.94 -10.82
N ARG A 96 -1.78 -12.93 -9.97
CA ARG A 96 -2.86 -12.82 -9.00
C ARG A 96 -3.30 -11.37 -8.88
N GLN A 97 -4.52 -11.14 -8.42
CA GLN A 97 -5.06 -9.81 -8.24
C GLN A 97 -5.19 -9.48 -6.76
N CYS A 98 -4.83 -8.26 -6.38
CA CYS A 98 -5.11 -7.74 -5.05
C CYS A 98 -6.54 -7.19 -5.05
N VAL A 99 -7.41 -7.72 -4.20
CA VAL A 99 -8.83 -7.38 -4.13
C VAL A 99 -9.23 -7.07 -2.69
N ASN A 100 -10.27 -6.26 -2.49
CA ASN A 100 -10.88 -6.02 -1.19
C ASN A 100 -12.41 -5.88 -1.34
N ALA A 101 -13.09 -5.66 -0.22
CA ALA A 101 -14.53 -5.51 -0.21
C ALA A 101 -14.99 -4.33 -1.10
N ALA A 102 -16.07 -4.54 -1.86
CA ALA A 102 -16.60 -3.52 -2.77
C ALA A 102 -16.96 -2.23 -2.02
N GLY A 103 -16.56 -1.07 -2.56
CA GLY A 103 -16.75 0.24 -1.92
C GLY A 103 -15.55 0.70 -1.08
N CYS A 104 -14.55 -0.17 -0.87
CA CYS A 104 -13.27 0.26 -0.35
C CYS A 104 -12.43 1.01 -1.40
N PRO A 105 -11.44 1.81 -0.97
CA PRO A 105 -10.41 2.34 -1.84
C PRO A 105 -9.58 1.20 -2.46
N ALA A 106 -8.71 1.55 -3.40
CA ALA A 106 -7.82 0.58 -4.05
C ALA A 106 -7.09 -0.28 -3.00
N PRO A 107 -7.16 -1.63 -3.13
CA PRO A 107 -6.57 -2.52 -2.14
C PRO A 107 -5.05 -2.41 -2.16
N THR A 108 -4.43 -2.62 -1.01
CA THR A 108 -2.97 -2.70 -0.87
C THR A 108 -2.63 -4.09 -0.35
N CYS A 109 -1.78 -4.81 -1.09
CA CYS A 109 -1.28 -6.13 -0.71
C CYS A 109 0.24 -6.12 -0.71
N GLU A 110 0.85 -6.85 0.22
CA GLU A 110 2.31 -7.01 0.26
C GLU A 110 2.75 -8.19 -0.65
N GLY A 111 3.85 -7.99 -1.37
CA GLY A 111 4.43 -8.97 -2.29
C GLY A 111 4.11 -8.71 -3.76
N ALA A 112 4.65 -9.56 -4.64
CA ALA A 112 4.47 -9.44 -6.08
C ALA A 112 3.10 -9.97 -6.55
N ASP A 113 2.58 -9.40 -7.64
CA ASP A 113 1.37 -9.85 -8.33
C ASP A 113 1.65 -10.90 -9.42
N ASN A 114 2.93 -11.15 -9.74
CA ASN A 114 3.35 -12.13 -10.74
C ASN A 114 4.61 -12.90 -10.32
N GLU A 115 4.69 -14.17 -10.69
CA GLU A 115 5.89 -15.01 -10.50
C GLU A 115 5.92 -16.20 -11.46
N LEU A 116 7.04 -16.93 -11.49
CA LEU A 116 7.14 -18.19 -12.26
C LEU A 116 6.44 -19.34 -11.50
N SER A 117 5.81 -20.24 -12.25
CA SER A 117 5.16 -21.41 -11.68
C SER A 117 6.17 -22.30 -10.95
N PRO A 118 5.82 -22.82 -9.75
CA PRO A 118 6.72 -23.68 -8.97
C PRO A 118 6.89 -25.07 -9.61
N THR A 119 5.89 -25.53 -10.35
CA THR A 119 5.90 -26.80 -11.07
C THR A 119 6.18 -26.59 -12.56
N PRO A 120 6.91 -27.53 -13.21
CA PRO A 120 7.08 -27.49 -14.66
C PRO A 120 5.74 -27.64 -15.38
N CYS A 121 5.58 -26.95 -16.50
CA CYS A 121 4.38 -27.03 -17.35
C CYS A 121 4.56 -27.89 -18.60
N ASP A 122 5.77 -28.40 -18.85
CA ASP A 122 6.07 -29.20 -20.03
C ASP A 122 5.55 -30.63 -19.94
N SER A 123 5.71 -31.39 -21.03
CA SER A 123 5.31 -32.80 -21.10
C SER A 123 6.13 -33.73 -20.20
N GLY A 124 7.22 -33.24 -19.59
CA GLY A 124 8.21 -34.04 -18.87
C GLY A 124 9.07 -34.95 -19.75
N GLU A 125 8.90 -34.91 -21.07
CA GLU A 125 9.74 -35.68 -22.00
C GLU A 125 11.15 -35.12 -22.06
N VAL A 126 12.14 -35.98 -22.24
CA VAL A 126 13.54 -35.57 -22.37
C VAL A 126 13.72 -34.77 -23.66
N CYS A 127 14.40 -33.62 -23.59
CA CYS A 127 14.73 -32.87 -24.79
C CYS A 127 15.70 -33.64 -25.68
N LEU A 128 15.52 -33.54 -27.00
CA LEU A 128 16.44 -34.10 -27.99
C LEU A 128 17.57 -33.13 -28.32
N PHE A 129 18.69 -33.67 -28.81
CA PHE A 129 19.81 -32.89 -29.34
C PHE A 129 19.31 -31.87 -30.38
N PRO A 130 19.80 -30.60 -30.37
CA PRO A 130 21.00 -30.08 -29.68
C PRO A 130 20.77 -29.51 -28.28
N ARG A 131 19.58 -29.68 -27.70
CA ARG A 131 19.24 -29.11 -26.39
C ARG A 131 19.73 -30.01 -25.24
N VAL A 132 19.88 -29.43 -24.05
CA VAL A 132 20.16 -30.20 -22.83
C VAL A 132 18.97 -31.10 -22.51
N ALA A 133 19.24 -32.36 -22.19
CA ALA A 133 18.22 -33.40 -22.01
C ALA A 133 17.20 -33.08 -20.91
N CYS A 134 17.68 -32.57 -19.77
CA CYS A 134 16.85 -32.15 -18.64
C CYS A 134 17.40 -30.86 -18.02
N CYS A 135 16.52 -30.07 -17.40
CA CYS A 135 16.92 -28.90 -16.63
C CYS A 135 17.64 -29.25 -15.32
N GLU A 136 18.29 -28.25 -14.75
CA GLU A 136 19.08 -28.42 -13.53
C GLU A 136 18.26 -29.02 -12.39
N GLY A 137 18.83 -30.01 -11.69
CA GLY A 137 18.16 -30.75 -10.62
C GLY A 137 17.28 -31.92 -11.08
N VAL A 138 17.02 -32.06 -12.38
CA VAL A 138 16.25 -33.18 -12.95
C VAL A 138 17.21 -34.26 -13.47
N LYS A 139 16.93 -35.53 -13.14
CA LYS A 139 17.75 -36.68 -13.55
C LYS A 139 16.93 -37.63 -14.40
N VAL A 140 17.55 -38.09 -15.49
CA VAL A 140 17.01 -39.17 -16.32
C VAL A 140 17.11 -40.49 -15.57
N ARG A 141 16.01 -41.24 -15.49
CA ARG A 141 16.01 -42.58 -14.93
C ARG A 141 16.38 -43.56 -16.05
N GLY A 142 17.66 -43.95 -16.10
CA GLY A 142 18.13 -44.93 -17.08
C GLY A 142 17.51 -46.30 -16.82
N ILE A 143 16.88 -46.89 -17.84
CA ILE A 143 16.60 -48.32 -17.87
C ILE A 143 17.90 -48.97 -18.35
N VAL A 144 18.56 -49.73 -17.47
CA VAL A 144 19.65 -50.62 -17.87
C VAL A 144 19.00 -51.79 -18.59
N LEU A 145 19.18 -51.86 -19.91
CA LEU A 145 18.77 -53.00 -20.75
C LEU A 145 19.79 -54.14 -20.65
#